data_AF-A0A949PR53-F1
#
_entry.id   AF-A0A949PR53-F1
#
_cell.length_a   1.000
_cell.length_b   1.000
_cell.length_c   1.000
_cell.angle_alpha   90.00
_cell.angle_beta   90.00
_cell.angle_gamma   90.00
#
_symmetry.space_group_name_H-M   'P 1'
#
loop_
_entity.id
_entity.type
_entity.pdbx_description
1 polymer ?
#
loop_
_entity_poly.entity_id
_entity_poly.type
_entity_poly.pdbx_seq_one_letter_code
_entity_poly.pdbx_strand_id
1 'polypeptide(L)'
;MAGRKPLPTHLKLVKGTARPHRMNKAEPKPVVAVPSPPDHLDEEASAKFTEMAELLARHGVMTELDTGALARYVVIWRRWLEAEQEVKRRGPVVKTANDNIIQNPFLAVANKCLAQMAQIESEFGLTPSSRSRIRMAEPAETSDPFEDFLSRGRKA
;
A
#
# COMPACT_ATOMS: atom_id res chain seq x y z
N MET A 1 18.88 16.62 20.37
CA MET A 1 17.49 17.00 20.01
C MET A 1 17.31 16.80 18.51
N ALA A 2 16.57 15.78 18.09
CA ALA A 2 16.27 15.59 16.66
C ALA A 2 15.31 16.70 16.21
N GLY A 3 15.72 17.51 15.24
CA GLY A 3 14.87 18.56 14.66
C GLY A 3 13.63 17.97 14.00
N ARG A 4 12.64 18.83 13.72
CA ARG A 4 11.42 18.47 12.99
C ARG A 4 11.78 17.74 11.68
N LYS A 5 11.09 16.63 11.39
CA LYS A 5 11.24 15.87 10.13
C LYS A 5 11.15 16.83 8.93
N PRO A 6 12.09 16.78 7.97
CA PRO A 6 12.11 17.70 6.86
C PRO A 6 10.86 17.53 6.00
N LEU A 7 10.28 18.64 5.56
CA LEU A 7 9.16 18.60 4.63
C LEU A 7 9.67 18.23 3.23
N PRO A 8 9.01 17.30 2.52
CA PRO A 8 9.33 16.95 1.14
C PRO A 8 9.33 18.15 0.18
N THR A 9 10.08 18.04 -0.92
CA THR A 9 10.33 19.15 -1.86
C THR A 9 9.07 19.78 -2.43
N HIS A 10 8.17 19.00 -3.01
CA HIS A 10 6.93 19.52 -3.60
C HIS A 10 6.02 20.24 -2.57
N LEU A 11 5.97 19.82 -1.29
CA LEU A 11 5.21 20.56 -0.26
C LEU A 11 5.86 21.89 0.09
N LYS A 12 7.20 21.97 0.08
CA LYS A 12 7.89 23.25 0.27
C LYS A 12 7.57 24.23 -0.87
N LEU A 13 7.48 23.71 -2.10
CA LEU A 13 7.07 24.50 -3.27
C LEU A 13 5.64 25.02 -3.13
N VAL A 14 4.67 24.14 -2.84
CA VAL A 14 3.25 24.51 -2.64
C VAL A 14 3.08 25.54 -1.51
N LYS A 15 3.86 25.41 -0.42
CA LYS A 15 3.82 26.36 0.71
C LYS A 15 4.63 27.64 0.49
N GLY A 16 5.32 27.81 -0.63
CA GLY A 16 6.19 28.96 -0.89
C GLY A 16 7.42 29.04 0.05
N THR A 17 7.77 27.94 0.73
CA THR A 17 8.91 27.89 1.68
C THR A 17 10.16 27.25 1.07
N ALA A 18 10.11 26.92 -0.23
CA ALA A 18 11.22 26.35 -0.96
C ALA A 18 12.37 27.35 -1.08
N ARG A 19 13.56 26.96 -0.60
CA ARG A 19 14.80 27.72 -0.76
C ARG A 19 15.75 26.87 -1.61
N PRO A 20 16.14 27.29 -2.84
CA PRO A 20 16.89 26.46 -3.78
C PRO A 20 18.13 25.77 -3.18
N HIS A 21 18.86 26.46 -2.31
CA HIS A 21 20.07 25.96 -1.65
C HIS A 21 19.80 24.97 -0.49
N ARG A 22 18.55 24.80 -0.03
CA ARG A 22 18.13 23.88 1.04
C ARG A 22 17.23 22.74 0.54
N MET A 23 17.11 22.60 -0.77
CA MET A 23 16.35 21.53 -1.39
C MET A 23 17.22 20.28 -1.52
N ASN A 24 16.66 19.13 -1.15
CA ASN A 24 17.30 17.87 -1.48
C ASN A 24 17.00 17.56 -2.95
N LYS A 25 17.97 17.79 -3.84
CA LYS A 25 17.84 17.46 -5.26
C LYS A 25 17.86 15.95 -5.52
N ALA A 26 18.39 15.18 -4.59
CA ALA A 26 18.45 13.72 -4.62
C ALA A 26 17.31 13.10 -3.77
N GLU A 27 16.15 13.76 -3.69
CA GLU A 27 14.98 13.15 -3.06
C GLU A 27 14.52 11.97 -3.94
N PRO A 28 14.36 10.75 -3.37
CA PRO A 28 13.86 9.62 -4.12
C PRO A 28 12.50 9.95 -4.73
N LYS A 29 12.36 9.66 -6.02
CA LYS A 29 11.10 9.74 -6.75
C LYS A 29 10.66 8.31 -7.04
N PRO A 30 9.77 7.73 -6.23
CA PRO A 30 9.20 6.43 -6.54
C PRO A 30 8.52 6.48 -7.91
N VAL A 31 8.77 5.45 -8.71
CA VAL A 31 8.15 5.28 -10.02
C VAL A 31 7.01 4.28 -9.88
N VAL A 32 5.89 4.56 -10.55
CA VAL A 32 4.74 3.65 -10.56
C VAL A 32 5.16 2.30 -11.14
N ALA A 33 4.85 1.22 -10.42
CA ALA A 33 5.17 -0.15 -10.84
C ALA A 33 4.09 -1.13 -10.38
N VAL A 34 3.92 -2.21 -11.15
CA VAL A 34 3.13 -3.38 -10.76
C VAL A 34 4.10 -4.51 -10.45
N PRO A 35 4.53 -4.68 -9.18
CA PRO A 35 5.45 -5.75 -8.82
C PRO A 35 4.77 -7.11 -8.94
N SER A 36 5.56 -8.16 -9.14
CA SER A 36 5.08 -9.53 -9.06
C SER A 36 4.77 -9.94 -7.61
N PRO A 37 3.78 -10.82 -7.38
CA PRO A 37 3.49 -11.32 -6.05
C PRO A 37 4.71 -12.06 -5.46
N PRO A 38 5.05 -11.87 -4.18
CA PRO A 38 6.13 -12.61 -3.54
C PRO A 38 5.86 -14.12 -3.46
N ASP A 39 6.92 -14.93 -3.59
CA ASP A 39 6.85 -16.40 -3.65
C ASP A 39 6.22 -17.09 -2.42
N HIS A 40 6.15 -16.41 -1.28
CA HIS A 40 5.58 -16.97 -0.05
C HIS A 40 4.06 -16.85 0.04
N LEU A 41 3.40 -16.22 -0.95
CA LEU A 41 1.95 -16.10 -1.00
C LEU A 41 1.34 -17.37 -1.59
N ASP A 42 0.24 -17.84 -0.99
CA ASP A 42 -0.58 -18.89 -1.60
C ASP A 42 -1.24 -18.40 -2.90
N GLU A 43 -1.89 -19.30 -3.65
CA GLU A 43 -2.48 -18.97 -4.96
C GLU A 43 -3.54 -17.86 -4.87
N GLU A 44 -4.44 -17.94 -3.88
CA GLU A 44 -5.51 -16.96 -3.70
C GLU A 44 -4.96 -15.60 -3.24
N ALA A 45 -3.97 -15.61 -2.35
CA ALA A 45 -3.23 -14.43 -1.93
C ALA A 45 -2.51 -13.79 -3.11
N SER A 46 -1.82 -14.59 -3.94
CA SER A 46 -1.10 -14.11 -5.12
C SER A 46 -2.06 -13.46 -6.11
N ALA A 47 -3.22 -14.06 -6.36
CA ALA A 47 -4.26 -13.47 -7.20
C ALA A 47 -4.75 -12.12 -6.64
N LYS A 48 -5.03 -12.06 -5.33
CA LYS A 48 -5.47 -10.81 -4.69
C LYS A 48 -4.39 -9.73 -4.70
N PHE A 49 -3.13 -10.12 -4.53
CA PHE A 49 -1.99 -9.22 -4.61
C PHE A 49 -1.93 -8.57 -5.99
N THR A 50 -1.99 -9.36 -7.05
CA THR A 50 -1.94 -8.86 -8.44
C THR A 50 -3.10 -7.90 -8.71
N GLU A 51 -4.33 -8.28 -8.34
CA GLU A 51 -5.53 -7.43 -8.50
C GLU A 51 -5.33 -6.05 -7.83
N MET A 52 -4.84 -6.04 -6.59
CA MET A 52 -4.65 -4.81 -5.83
C MET A 52 -3.46 -4.01 -6.33
N ALA A 53 -2.36 -4.65 -6.72
CA ALA A 53 -1.17 -3.99 -7.27
C ALA A 53 -1.52 -3.25 -8.57
N GLU A 54 -2.27 -3.89 -9.47
CA GLU A 54 -2.76 -3.27 -10.69
C GLU A 54 -3.70 -2.10 -10.40
N LEU A 55 -4.64 -2.25 -9.46
CA LEU A 55 -5.55 -1.17 -9.07
C LEU A 55 -4.79 0.04 -8.52
N LEU A 56 -3.87 -0.18 -7.59
CA LEU A 56 -3.07 0.87 -6.96
C LEU A 56 -2.13 1.53 -7.99
N ALA A 57 -1.55 0.77 -8.91
CA ALA A 57 -0.70 1.30 -9.98
C ALA A 57 -1.49 2.18 -10.95
N ARG A 58 -2.70 1.79 -11.36
CA ARG A 58 -3.59 2.63 -12.19
C ARG A 58 -3.90 3.98 -11.57
N HIS A 59 -3.87 4.07 -10.24
CA HIS A 59 -4.06 5.31 -9.49
C HIS A 59 -2.74 6.00 -9.08
N GLY A 60 -1.60 5.50 -9.55
CA GLY A 60 -0.28 6.07 -9.31
C GLY A 60 0.21 5.91 -7.86
N VAL A 61 -0.34 4.98 -7.09
CA VAL A 61 0.01 4.78 -5.67
C VAL A 61 0.99 3.63 -5.48
N MET A 62 0.99 2.63 -6.37
CA MET A 62 1.84 1.45 -6.26
C MET A 62 3.23 1.69 -6.83
N THR A 63 4.26 1.37 -6.06
CA THR A 63 5.66 1.28 -6.50
C THR A 63 6.30 -0.03 -6.02
N GLU A 64 7.51 -0.34 -6.48
CA GLU A 64 8.25 -1.53 -6.01
C GLU A 64 8.50 -1.52 -4.50
N LEU A 65 8.63 -0.33 -3.90
CA LEU A 65 8.84 -0.16 -2.45
C LEU A 65 7.65 -0.66 -1.62
N ASP A 66 6.46 -0.68 -2.22
CA ASP A 66 5.21 -0.99 -1.55
C ASP A 66 4.88 -2.49 -1.55
N THR A 67 5.63 -3.30 -2.29
CA THR A 67 5.46 -4.76 -2.43
C THR A 67 5.26 -5.45 -1.08
N GLY A 68 6.13 -5.18 -0.11
CA GLY A 68 6.05 -5.79 1.22
C GLY A 68 4.87 -5.30 2.06
N ALA A 69 4.38 -4.07 1.85
CA ALA A 69 3.18 -3.56 2.50
C ALA A 69 1.92 -4.22 1.94
N LEU A 70 1.85 -4.36 0.61
CA LEU A 70 0.74 -5.02 -0.05
C LEU A 70 0.69 -6.52 0.25
N ALA A 71 1.83 -7.20 0.29
CA ALA A 71 1.89 -8.62 0.66
C ALA A 71 1.37 -8.86 2.08
N ARG A 72 1.74 -8.01 3.05
CA ARG A 72 1.20 -8.07 4.42
C ARG A 72 -0.31 -7.85 4.45
N TYR A 73 -0.82 -6.89 3.68
CA TYR A 73 -2.26 -6.65 3.58
C TYR A 73 -3.01 -7.91 3.13
N VAL A 74 -2.53 -8.52 2.04
CA VAL A 74 -3.15 -9.72 1.47
C VAL A 74 -3.11 -10.91 2.44
N VAL A 75 -1.99 -11.13 3.14
CA VAL A 75 -1.89 -12.17 4.17
C VAL A 75 -2.90 -11.95 5.30
N ILE A 76 -3.07 -10.70 5.73
CA ILE A 76 -4.05 -10.36 6.77
C ILE A 76 -5.48 -10.55 6.24
N TRP A 77 -5.73 -10.20 4.98
CA TRP A 77 -7.02 -10.41 4.31
C TRP A 77 -7.40 -11.89 4.24
N ARG A 78 -6.48 -12.79 3.85
CA ARG A 78 -6.70 -14.25 3.87
C ARG A 78 -7.08 -14.72 5.27
N ARG A 79 -6.31 -14.33 6.29
CA ARG A 79 -6.58 -14.67 7.70
C ARG A 79 -7.93 -14.15 8.18
N TRP A 80 -8.33 -12.95 7.74
CA TRP A 80 -9.64 -12.40 8.06
C TRP A 80 -10.77 -13.26 7.47
N LEU A 81 -10.67 -13.64 6.19
CA LEU A 81 -11.65 -14.52 5.56
C LEU A 81 -11.80 -15.86 6.29
N GLU A 82 -10.70 -16.50 6.66
CA GLU A 82 -10.71 -17.75 7.44
C GLU A 82 -11.38 -17.56 8.81
N ALA A 83 -11.06 -16.47 9.50
CA ALA A 83 -11.66 -16.16 10.80
C ALA A 83 -13.17 -15.90 10.69
N GLU A 84 -13.61 -15.13 9.70
CA GLU A 84 -15.04 -14.88 9.42
C GLU A 84 -15.79 -16.17 9.08
N GLN A 85 -15.18 -17.07 8.31
CA GLN A 85 -15.76 -18.39 8.01
C GLN A 85 -15.96 -19.21 9.29
N GLU A 86 -14.98 -19.23 10.19
CA GLU A 86 -15.10 -19.93 11.47
C GLU A 86 -16.13 -19.28 12.41
N VAL A 87 -16.24 -17.95 12.41
CA VAL A 87 -17.31 -17.23 13.12
C VAL A 87 -18.68 -17.59 12.56
N LYS A 88 -18.85 -17.60 11.24
CA LYS A 88 -20.10 -17.97 10.58
C LYS A 88 -20.49 -19.42 10.88
N ARG A 89 -19.52 -20.34 10.92
CA ARG A 89 -19.74 -21.77 11.17
C ARG A 89 -20.10 -22.08 12.62
N ARG A 90 -19.39 -21.46 13.59
CA ARG A 90 -19.56 -21.77 15.02
C ARG A 90 -20.54 -20.84 15.73
N GLY A 91 -20.87 -19.71 15.12
CA GLY A 91 -21.65 -18.64 15.73
C GLY A 91 -20.79 -17.64 16.52
N PRO A 92 -21.41 -16.56 17.04
CA PRO A 92 -20.72 -15.48 17.76
C PRO A 92 -20.22 -15.89 19.15
N VAL A 93 -20.76 -16.98 19.70
CA VAL A 93 -20.39 -17.55 21.01
C VAL A 93 -20.18 -19.05 20.87
N VAL A 94 -19.32 -19.61 21.72
CA VAL A 94 -19.01 -21.04 21.75
C VAL A 94 -19.08 -21.56 23.18
N LYS A 95 -19.47 -22.83 23.34
CA LYS A 95 -19.41 -23.52 24.63
C LYS A 95 -18.02 -24.10 24.86
N THR A 96 -17.49 -23.91 26.06
CA THR A 96 -16.23 -24.50 26.52
C THR A 96 -16.44 -25.92 27.05
N ALA A 97 -15.34 -26.65 27.31
CA ALA A 97 -15.41 -27.98 27.92
C ALA A 97 -16.07 -27.99 29.32
N ASN A 98 -16.03 -26.86 30.03
CA ASN A 98 -16.65 -26.68 31.35
C ASN A 98 -18.08 -26.12 31.26
N ASP A 99 -18.73 -26.22 30.10
CA ASP A 99 -20.08 -25.72 29.78
C ASP A 99 -20.30 -24.19 29.92
N ASN A 100 -19.22 -23.42 30.15
CA ASN A 100 -19.28 -21.96 30.09
C ASN A 100 -19.43 -21.48 28.64
N ILE A 101 -20.25 -20.45 28.44
CA ILE A 101 -20.41 -19.76 27.15
C ILE A 101 -19.39 -18.62 27.08
N ILE A 102 -18.53 -18.64 26.06
CA ILE A 102 -17.55 -17.58 25.80
C ILE A 102 -17.75 -16.99 24.40
N GLN A 103 -17.21 -15.80 24.17
CA GLN A 103 -17.13 -15.24 22.82
C GLN A 103 -16.29 -16.15 21.92
N ASN A 104 -16.69 -16.30 20.66
CA ASN A 104 -15.92 -17.05 19.69
C ASN A 104 -14.51 -16.43 19.53
N PRO A 105 -13.42 -17.18 19.80
CA PRO A 105 -12.05 -16.65 19.69
C PRO A 105 -11.72 -16.12 18.29
N PHE A 106 -12.32 -16.67 17.23
CA PHE A 106 -12.12 -16.19 15.86
C PHE A 106 -12.69 -14.80 15.63
N LEU A 107 -13.68 -14.36 16.43
CA LEU A 107 -14.18 -13.00 16.36
C LEU A 107 -13.10 -11.98 16.79
N ALA A 108 -12.30 -12.33 17.81
CA ALA A 108 -11.17 -11.50 18.23
C ALA A 108 -10.08 -11.43 17.14
N VAL A 109 -9.83 -12.55 16.44
CA VAL A 109 -8.91 -12.58 15.30
C VAL A 109 -9.42 -11.70 14.16
N ALA A 110 -10.68 -11.87 13.76
CA ALA A 110 -11.29 -11.09 12.69
C ALA A 110 -11.24 -9.58 12.97
N ASN A 111 -11.61 -9.16 14.18
CA ASN A 111 -11.54 -7.75 14.61
C ASN A 111 -10.13 -7.19 14.56
N LYS A 112 -9.12 -7.99 14.96
CA LYS A 112 -7.71 -7.57 14.89
C LYS A 112 -7.26 -7.42 13.44
N CYS A 113 -7.63 -8.36 12.56
CA CYS A 113 -7.32 -8.26 11.14
C CYS A 113 -7.94 -7.02 10.50
N LEU A 114 -9.22 -6.73 10.78
CA LEU A 114 -9.88 -5.50 10.31
C LEU A 114 -9.13 -4.23 10.74
N ALA A 115 -8.71 -4.16 12.00
CA ALA A 115 -7.94 -3.01 12.48
C ALA A 115 -6.58 -2.86 11.79
N GLN A 116 -5.88 -3.98 11.54
CA GLN A 116 -4.59 -3.97 10.83
C GLN A 116 -4.75 -3.63 9.35
N MET A 117 -5.79 -4.16 8.70
CA MET A 117 -6.13 -3.84 7.31
C MET A 117 -6.44 -2.36 7.16
N ALA A 118 -7.29 -1.79 8.02
CA ALA A 118 -7.65 -0.38 7.97
C ALA A 118 -6.43 0.56 8.07
N GLN A 119 -5.40 0.18 8.85
CA GLN A 119 -4.14 0.93 8.91
C GLN A 119 -3.43 0.92 7.56
N ILE A 120 -3.26 -0.25 6.95
CA ILE A 120 -2.57 -0.38 5.66
C ILE A 120 -3.39 0.30 4.53
N GLU A 121 -4.71 0.13 4.53
CA GLU A 121 -5.63 0.76 3.58
C GLU A 121 -5.56 2.29 3.62
N SER A 122 -5.39 2.87 4.81
CA SER A 122 -5.19 4.31 4.96
C SER A 122 -3.87 4.77 4.36
N GLU A 123 -2.79 4.00 4.46
CA GLU A 123 -1.50 4.36 3.86
C GLU A 123 -1.53 4.24 2.33
N PHE A 124 -2.36 3.36 1.77
CA PHE A 124 -2.58 3.22 0.33
C PHE A 124 -3.67 4.13 -0.25
N GLY A 125 -4.37 4.93 0.56
CA GLY A 125 -5.44 5.80 0.05
C GLY A 125 -6.73 5.07 -0.31
N LEU A 126 -6.95 3.86 0.20
CA LEU A 126 -8.14 3.07 -0.13
C LEU A 126 -9.39 3.63 0.57
N THR A 127 -9.22 4.35 1.68
CA THR A 127 -10.33 5.05 2.36
C THR A 127 -10.56 6.46 1.79
N PRO A 128 -11.81 6.93 1.64
CA PRO A 128 -12.08 8.27 1.09
C PRO A 128 -11.33 9.41 1.79
N SER A 129 -11.16 9.33 3.12
CA SER A 129 -10.48 10.35 3.91
C SER A 129 -8.96 10.36 3.73
N SER A 130 -8.34 9.19 3.48
CA SER A 130 -6.89 9.09 3.28
C SER A 130 -6.44 9.55 1.91
N ARG A 131 -7.28 9.42 0.86
CA ARG A 131 -6.97 9.83 -0.52
C ARG A 131 -6.39 11.24 -0.64
N SER A 132 -6.94 12.18 0.12
CA SER A 132 -6.48 13.58 0.14
C SER A 132 -5.03 13.77 0.60
N ARG A 133 -4.45 12.78 1.30
CA ARG A 133 -3.08 12.83 1.86
C ARG A 133 -2.07 12.03 1.05
N ILE A 134 -2.54 11.16 0.16
CA ILE A 134 -1.68 10.32 -0.68
C ILE A 134 -1.12 11.15 -1.83
N ARG A 135 0.14 10.88 -2.17
CA ARG A 135 0.79 11.45 -3.33
C ARG A 135 0.98 10.37 -4.36
N MET A 136 0.66 10.72 -5.59
CA MET A 136 0.92 9.85 -6.73
C MET A 136 2.42 9.87 -7.03
N ALA A 137 2.96 8.70 -7.34
CA ALA A 137 4.26 8.53 -7.95
C ALA A 137 4.26 9.05 -9.39
N GLU A 138 5.44 9.38 -9.90
CA GLU A 138 5.58 9.76 -11.31
C GLU A 138 5.41 8.49 -12.17
N PRO A 139 4.67 8.57 -13.30
CA PRO A 139 4.66 7.48 -14.28
C PRO A 139 6.09 7.18 -14.74
N ALA A 140 6.41 5.93 -15.03
CA ALA A 140 7.68 5.61 -15.68
C ALA A 140 7.77 6.35 -17.02
N GLU A 141 8.80 7.18 -17.21
CA GLU A 141 9.08 7.76 -18.52
C GLU A 141 9.51 6.62 -19.46
N THR A 142 8.57 6.12 -20.27
CA THR A 142 8.91 5.35 -21.47
C THR A 142 9.44 6.33 -22.51
N SER A 143 10.75 6.57 -22.53
CA SER A 143 11.37 7.22 -23.68
C SER A 143 11.38 6.22 -24.84
N ASP A 144 10.70 6.57 -25.93
CA ASP A 144 10.82 5.84 -27.19
C ASP A 144 12.29 5.97 -27.66
N PRO A 145 13.00 4.86 -27.92
CA PRO A 145 14.36 4.91 -28.47
C PRO A 145 14.49 5.79 -29.72
N PHE A 146 13.42 5.92 -30.51
CA PHE A 146 13.38 6.81 -31.68
C PHE A 146 13.27 8.30 -31.30
N GLU A 147 12.50 8.65 -30.28
CA GLU A 147 12.46 10.03 -29.77
C GLU A 147 13.78 10.44 -29.10
N ASP A 148 14.41 9.52 -28.36
CA ASP A 148 15.73 9.78 -27.77
C ASP A 148 16.79 10.00 -28.86
N PHE A 149 16.71 9.27 -29.97
CA PHE A 149 17.56 9.49 -31.16
C PHE A 149 17.33 10.86 -31.81
N LEU A 150 16.07 11.27 -32.02
CA LEU A 150 15.74 12.58 -32.62
C LEU A 150 16.17 13.76 -31.74
N SER A 151 16.09 13.62 -30.42
CA SER A 151 16.49 14.67 -29.48
C SER A 151 18.00 14.91 -29.46
N ARG A 152 18.81 13.85 -29.67
CA ARG A 152 20.27 13.93 -29.79
C ARG A 152 20.73 14.64 -31.07
N GLY A 153 19.95 14.57 -32.15
CA GLY A 153 20.25 15.21 -33.43
C GLY A 153 19.97 16.73 -33.49
N ARG A 154 19.22 17.30 -32.55
CA ARG A 154 18.90 18.74 -32.50
C ARG A 154 19.91 19.62 -31.75
N LYS A 155 20.96 19.02 -31.18
CA LYS A 155 22.01 19.74 -30.42
C LYS A 155 23.31 19.93 -31.22
N ALA A 156 23.28 19.75 -32.54
CA ALA A 156 24.39 20.07 -33.44
C ALA A 156 24.15 21.42 -34.15
#